data_AF-A0AAW2I3H1-F1
#
_entry.id   AF-A0AAW2I3H1-F1
#
_cell.length_a   1.000
_cell.length_b   1.000
_cell.length_c   1.000
_cell.angle_alpha   90.00
_cell.angle_beta   90.00
_cell.angle_gamma   90.00
#
_symmetry.space_group_name_H-M   'P 1'
#
loop_
_entity.id
_entity.type
_entity.pdbx_description
1 polymer ?
#
loop_
_entity_poly.entity_id
_entity_poly.type
_entity_poly.pdbx_seq_one_letter_code
_entity_poly.pdbx_strand_id
1 'polypeptide(L)'
;MAKQPKLNVKLSKMDMSWLGNILICTDTQGQLYLYRLMPISEHGGPMTVPYACTLLEYCLVTGLDWWDLLVSLRASMLEAVCEKFTESFNRQNSASKQFYYVQFLCIKTSLYRMSANCQTKAADLTSLLMLYSIATAFKTLLRPSDMSNHDKGPAESLAAVLADSVTDVDKVLLHLEAKEFAVEPSALQSLQQLIQWVADLTLNLLARLPEQRATSSKSSGYQLTRDYQALSTLRELLVIIRIWGLLRQSCLPVFVGSVENFDVLPLLFRLLSRLIQTSESDETLLDECCSLPNQVAIPQMNFCNGTTQVLSPALFHQVLPIQLYYGVEPDTLEYIPDPVDAQSESMIDSFRHVYLGKQPHSVKQCTRCGSKAQVISSSRRTAAILAWDQRWARSCRCSGRWRIHNFNKNNNTIVSTNSNLYL
;
A
#
# COMPACT_ATOMS: atom_id res chain seq x y z
N MET A 1 -28.49 -9.23 -50.94
CA MET A 1 -27.37 -9.27 -49.97
C MET A 1 -26.41 -8.14 -50.28
N ALA A 2 -26.45 -7.05 -49.50
CA ALA A 2 -25.50 -5.95 -49.68
C ALA A 2 -24.11 -6.40 -49.17
N LYS A 3 -23.09 -6.32 -50.04
CA LYS A 3 -21.69 -6.51 -49.66
C LYS A 3 -21.33 -5.39 -48.69
N GLN A 4 -21.14 -5.72 -47.40
CA GLN A 4 -20.52 -4.79 -46.47
C GLN A 4 -19.13 -4.42 -47.01
N PRO A 5 -18.77 -3.12 -47.07
CA PRO A 5 -17.44 -2.73 -47.49
C PRO A 5 -16.43 -3.33 -46.50
N LYS A 6 -15.45 -4.10 -47.00
CA LYS A 6 -14.28 -4.50 -46.21
C LYS A 6 -13.54 -3.21 -45.83
N LEU A 7 -13.80 -2.69 -44.64
CA LEU A 7 -12.99 -1.64 -44.04
C LEU A 7 -11.58 -2.20 -43.92
N ASN A 8 -10.66 -1.65 -44.71
CA ASN A 8 -9.27 -2.12 -44.78
C ASN A 8 -8.56 -1.56 -43.54
N VAL A 9 -8.54 -2.34 -42.46
CA VAL A 9 -7.89 -1.95 -41.19
C VAL A 9 -6.39 -1.91 -41.43
N LYS A 10 -5.77 -0.73 -41.22
CA LYS A 10 -4.33 -0.53 -41.33
C LYS A 10 -3.79 0.02 -40.03
N LEU A 11 -2.56 -0.35 -39.67
CA LEU A 11 -1.84 0.33 -38.60
C LEU A 11 -1.57 1.77 -39.01
N SER A 12 -1.95 2.71 -38.14
CA SER A 12 -1.86 4.15 -38.39
C SER A 12 -0.67 4.78 -37.67
N LYS A 13 -0.40 4.37 -36.42
CA LYS A 13 0.72 4.84 -35.60
C LYS A 13 1.26 3.69 -34.76
N MET A 14 2.55 3.76 -34.47
CA MET A 14 3.26 2.82 -33.62
C MET A 14 4.25 3.62 -32.75
N ASP A 15 4.39 3.23 -31.49
CA ASP A 15 5.37 3.83 -30.58
C ASP A 15 5.88 2.80 -29.58
N MET A 16 7.13 2.96 -29.15
CA MET A 16 7.83 2.02 -28.29
C MET A 16 8.03 2.61 -26.89
N SER A 17 7.95 1.77 -25.87
CA SER A 17 8.21 2.19 -24.50
C SER A 17 9.68 2.53 -24.26
N TRP A 18 9.96 3.31 -23.20
CA TRP A 18 11.31 3.80 -22.88
C TRP A 18 12.34 2.68 -22.64
N LEU A 19 11.95 1.56 -22.02
CA LEU A 19 12.84 0.41 -21.84
C LEU A 19 12.84 -0.54 -23.04
N GLY A 20 12.10 -0.23 -24.12
CA GLY A 20 12.03 -1.04 -25.33
C GLY A 20 11.30 -2.37 -25.15
N ASN A 21 10.53 -2.54 -24.06
CA ASN A 21 9.87 -3.81 -23.71
C ASN A 21 8.47 -3.94 -24.34
N ILE A 22 7.86 -2.84 -24.77
CA ILE A 22 6.51 -2.81 -25.33
C ILE A 22 6.49 -1.97 -26.61
N LEU A 23 5.73 -2.45 -27.60
CA LEU A 23 5.30 -1.68 -28.76
C LEU A 23 3.78 -1.50 -28.70
N ILE A 24 3.31 -0.27 -28.78
CA ILE A 24 1.89 0.06 -28.88
C ILE A 24 1.60 0.46 -30.33
N CYS A 25 0.61 -0.19 -30.93
CA CYS A 25 0.12 0.14 -32.27
C CYS A 25 -1.32 0.62 -32.18
N THR A 26 -1.71 1.58 -33.03
CA THR A 26 -3.11 1.97 -33.21
C THR A 26 -3.51 1.79 -34.66
N ASP A 27 -4.69 1.27 -34.91
CA ASP A 27 -5.21 1.14 -36.27
C ASP A 27 -6.10 2.32 -36.69
N THR A 28 -6.50 2.32 -37.95
CA THR A 28 -7.41 3.31 -38.54
C THR A 28 -8.84 3.25 -37.99
N GLN A 29 -9.17 2.30 -37.11
CA GLN A 29 -10.46 2.14 -36.45
C GLN A 29 -10.40 2.52 -34.96
N GLY A 30 -9.27 3.04 -34.48
CA GLY A 30 -9.09 3.44 -33.09
C GLY A 30 -8.86 2.28 -32.12
N GLN A 31 -8.54 1.09 -32.62
CA GLN A 31 -8.14 -0.04 -31.78
C GLN A 31 -6.66 0.09 -31.43
N LEU A 32 -6.33 -0.28 -30.20
CA LEU A 32 -4.98 -0.23 -29.65
C LEU A 32 -4.48 -1.65 -29.41
N TYR A 33 -3.28 -1.94 -29.90
CA TYR A 33 -2.65 -3.25 -29.81
C TYR A 33 -1.38 -3.11 -28.98
N LEU A 34 -1.27 -3.90 -27.91
CA LEU A 34 -0.10 -3.96 -27.05
C LEU A 34 0.71 -5.22 -27.39
N TYR A 35 1.90 -5.01 -27.95
CA TYR A 35 2.87 -6.06 -28.23
C TYR A 35 3.95 -6.09 -27.15
N ARG A 36 4.28 -7.29 -26.70
CA ARG A 36 5.49 -7.53 -25.90
C ARG A 36 6.68 -7.65 -26.84
N LEU A 37 7.73 -6.87 -26.58
CA LEU A 37 9.00 -6.99 -27.27
C LEU A 37 9.96 -7.85 -26.44
N MET A 38 10.82 -8.60 -27.13
CA MET A 38 11.90 -9.35 -26.49
C MET A 38 13.06 -8.39 -26.18
N PRO A 39 13.76 -8.57 -25.05
CA PRO A 39 14.85 -7.69 -24.67
C PRO A 39 15.98 -7.71 -25.72
N ILE A 40 16.54 -6.53 -26.00
CA ILE A 40 17.47 -6.30 -27.12
C ILE A 40 18.92 -6.71 -26.76
N SER A 41 19.22 -7.01 -25.50
CA SER A 41 20.59 -7.23 -25.01
C SER A 41 21.33 -8.36 -25.73
N GLU A 42 20.60 -9.37 -26.24
CA GLU A 42 21.11 -10.37 -27.17
C GLU A 42 20.07 -10.52 -28.28
N HIS A 43 20.48 -10.49 -29.55
CA HIS A 43 19.56 -10.64 -30.69
C HIS A 43 18.73 -11.94 -30.57
N GLY A 44 17.48 -11.81 -30.11
CA GLY A 44 16.54 -12.94 -29.96
C GLY A 44 16.64 -13.72 -28.64
N GLY A 45 17.45 -13.28 -27.66
CA GLY A 45 17.58 -13.96 -26.38
C GLY A 45 16.33 -13.82 -25.47
N PRO A 46 16.00 -14.83 -24.64
CA PRO A 46 14.87 -14.74 -23.71
C PRO A 46 15.16 -13.78 -22.55
N MET A 47 14.11 -13.16 -22.01
CA MET A 47 14.20 -12.43 -20.73
C MET A 47 14.72 -13.36 -19.63
N THR A 48 15.83 -12.98 -19.00
CA THR A 48 16.45 -13.72 -17.88
C THR A 48 16.25 -12.99 -16.56
N VAL A 49 16.30 -13.73 -15.43
CA VAL A 49 16.18 -13.14 -14.09
C VAL A 49 17.27 -12.09 -13.82
N PRO A 50 18.58 -12.33 -14.09
CA PRO A 50 19.61 -11.32 -13.90
C PRO A 50 19.34 -10.04 -14.69
N TYR A 51 18.96 -10.15 -15.96
CA TYR A 51 18.72 -8.99 -16.81
C TYR A 51 17.52 -8.17 -16.35
N ALA A 52 16.41 -8.83 -15.99
CA ALA A 52 15.26 -8.18 -15.40
C ALA A 52 15.62 -7.43 -14.11
N CYS A 53 16.43 -8.02 -13.23
CA CYS A 53 16.91 -7.35 -12.01
C CYS A 53 17.73 -6.10 -12.32
N THR A 54 18.65 -6.16 -13.28
CA THR A 54 19.45 -5.00 -13.70
C THR A 54 18.56 -3.87 -14.25
N LEU A 55 17.53 -4.19 -15.02
CA LEU A 55 16.58 -3.17 -15.48
C LEU A 55 15.74 -2.59 -14.34
N LEU A 56 15.36 -3.38 -13.33
CA LEU A 56 14.68 -2.87 -12.13
C LEU A 56 15.57 -1.96 -11.30
N GLU A 57 16.86 -2.30 -11.15
CA GLU A 57 17.86 -1.43 -10.51
C GLU A 57 18.03 -0.12 -11.28
N TYR A 58 18.08 -0.21 -12.62
CA TYR A 58 18.11 0.98 -13.48
C TYR A 58 16.87 1.85 -13.27
N CYS A 59 15.66 1.27 -13.21
CA CYS A 59 14.42 2.00 -12.89
C CYS A 59 14.46 2.63 -11.49
N LEU A 60 15.01 1.91 -10.50
CA LEU A 60 15.14 2.39 -9.12
C LEU A 60 16.00 3.65 -9.05
N VAL A 61 17.14 3.65 -9.73
CA VAL A 61 18.12 4.76 -9.70
C VAL A 61 17.70 5.93 -10.59
N THR A 62 17.18 5.66 -11.78
CA THR A 62 16.81 6.72 -12.75
C THR A 62 15.43 7.31 -12.49
N GLY A 63 14.58 6.63 -11.72
CA GLY A 63 13.17 6.99 -11.56
C GLY A 63 12.30 6.68 -12.77
N LEU A 64 12.83 5.97 -13.78
CA LEU A 64 12.04 5.49 -14.91
C LEU A 64 10.97 4.49 -14.46
N ASP A 65 9.87 4.50 -15.19
CA ASP A 65 8.72 3.65 -14.90
C ASP A 65 9.03 2.19 -15.27
N TRP A 66 8.89 1.27 -14.31
CA TRP A 66 9.15 -0.17 -14.48
C TRP A 66 7.97 -0.95 -15.10
N TRP A 67 6.88 -0.27 -15.45
CA TRP A 67 5.64 -0.90 -15.91
C TRP A 67 5.83 -1.75 -17.16
N ASP A 68 6.59 -1.27 -18.14
CA ASP A 68 6.79 -1.99 -19.41
C ASP A 68 7.65 -3.25 -19.25
N LEU A 69 8.68 -3.19 -18.40
CA LEU A 69 9.47 -4.35 -18.01
C LEU A 69 8.59 -5.43 -17.38
N LEU A 70 7.70 -5.05 -16.46
CA LEU A 70 6.81 -5.99 -15.80
C LEU A 70 5.90 -6.73 -16.78
N VAL A 71 5.38 -6.04 -17.80
CA VAL A 71 4.59 -6.68 -18.87
C VAL A 71 5.42 -7.75 -19.60
N SER A 72 6.74 -7.58 -19.71
CA SER A 72 7.63 -8.53 -20.40
C SER A 72 8.07 -9.73 -19.57
N LEU A 73 7.76 -9.76 -18.27
CA LEU A 73 8.09 -10.90 -17.41
C LEU A 73 7.15 -12.09 -17.65
N ARG A 74 7.65 -13.30 -17.31
CA ARG A 74 6.84 -14.52 -17.24
C ARG A 74 6.41 -14.76 -15.79
N ALA A 75 5.22 -15.35 -15.59
CA ALA A 75 4.69 -15.66 -14.27
C ALA A 75 5.69 -16.44 -13.39
N SER A 76 6.34 -17.46 -13.96
CA SER A 76 7.32 -18.31 -13.27
C SER A 76 8.60 -17.59 -12.83
N MET A 77 8.87 -16.38 -13.34
CA MET A 77 10.07 -15.61 -13.02
C MET A 77 9.84 -14.57 -11.92
N LEU A 78 8.59 -14.24 -11.58
CA LEU A 78 8.26 -13.09 -10.72
C LEU A 78 8.92 -13.19 -9.33
N GLU A 79 8.83 -14.37 -8.70
CA GLU A 79 9.41 -14.57 -7.37
C GLU A 79 10.93 -14.52 -7.39
N ALA A 80 11.57 -15.22 -8.34
CA ALA A 80 13.02 -15.22 -8.50
C ALA A 80 13.59 -13.81 -8.80
N VAL A 81 12.89 -13.02 -9.63
CA VAL A 81 13.24 -11.61 -9.89
C VAL A 81 13.09 -10.78 -8.63
N CYS A 82 12.01 -10.96 -7.89
CA CYS A 82 11.77 -10.25 -6.64
C CYS A 82 12.81 -10.57 -5.57
N GLU A 83 13.19 -11.83 -5.40
CA GLU A 83 14.20 -12.28 -4.45
C GLU A 83 15.58 -11.72 -4.80
N LYS A 84 16.02 -11.89 -6.05
CA LYS A 84 17.31 -11.38 -6.50
C LYS A 84 17.39 -9.85 -6.44
N PHE A 85 16.30 -9.14 -6.80
CA PHE A 85 16.23 -7.68 -6.65
C PHE A 85 16.31 -7.25 -5.18
N THR A 86 15.66 -7.99 -4.28
CA THR A 86 15.73 -7.74 -2.83
C THR A 86 17.13 -7.98 -2.28
N GLU A 87 17.78 -9.07 -2.69
CA GLU A 87 19.16 -9.38 -2.29
C GLU A 87 20.13 -8.28 -2.75
N SER A 88 20.02 -7.85 -4.01
CA SER A 88 20.85 -6.78 -4.56
C SER A 88 20.67 -5.46 -3.81
N PHE A 89 19.42 -5.09 -3.50
CA PHE A 89 19.11 -3.90 -2.71
C PHE A 89 19.69 -3.97 -1.29
N ASN A 90 19.62 -5.13 -0.63
CA ASN A 90 20.10 -5.31 0.73
C ASN A 90 21.63 -5.21 0.86
N ARG A 91 22.37 -5.54 -0.21
CA ARG A 91 23.83 -5.38 -0.31
C ARG A 91 24.29 -3.92 -0.37
N GLN A 92 23.38 -2.99 -0.64
CA GLN A 92 23.71 -1.56 -0.71
C GLN A 92 23.98 -0.97 0.68
N ASN A 93 24.73 0.13 0.70
CA ASN A 93 25.00 0.89 1.93
C ASN A 93 23.70 1.49 2.53
N SER A 94 23.73 1.83 3.81
CA SER A 94 22.55 2.31 4.55
C SER A 94 21.94 3.59 3.95
N ALA A 95 22.77 4.54 3.51
CA ALA A 95 22.29 5.80 2.92
C ALA A 95 21.50 5.56 1.62
N SER A 96 22.01 4.69 0.74
CA SER A 96 21.35 4.34 -0.52
C SER A 96 20.05 3.59 -0.25
N LYS A 97 20.07 2.65 0.70
CA LYS A 97 18.85 1.94 1.10
C LYS A 97 17.79 2.91 1.60
N GLN A 98 18.14 3.83 2.51
CA GLN A 98 17.21 4.83 3.04
C GLN A 98 16.62 5.72 1.94
N PHE A 99 17.47 6.22 1.02
CA PHE A 99 17.02 7.11 -0.06
C PHE A 99 16.05 6.41 -1.03
N TYR A 100 16.35 5.18 -1.44
CA TYR A 100 15.57 4.46 -2.45
C TYR A 100 14.47 3.55 -1.88
N TYR A 101 14.33 3.46 -0.56
CA TYR A 101 13.51 2.43 0.10
C TYR A 101 12.05 2.42 -0.37
N VAL A 102 11.39 3.59 -0.43
CA VAL A 102 9.98 3.68 -0.83
C VAL A 102 9.78 3.21 -2.26
N GLN A 103 10.67 3.60 -3.17
CA GLN A 103 10.60 3.19 -4.58
C GLN A 103 10.88 1.69 -4.73
N PHE A 104 11.85 1.16 -3.98
CA PHE A 104 12.13 -0.27 -3.89
C PHE A 104 10.88 -1.06 -3.45
N LEU A 105 10.19 -0.61 -2.39
CA LEU A 105 8.94 -1.21 -1.93
C LEU A 105 7.83 -1.13 -2.98
N CYS A 106 7.72 -0.04 -3.73
CA CYS A 106 6.74 0.11 -4.81
C CYS A 106 6.96 -0.90 -5.96
N ILE A 107 8.22 -1.09 -6.36
CA ILE A 107 8.61 -2.10 -7.36
C ILE A 107 8.28 -3.49 -6.84
N LYS A 108 8.73 -3.82 -5.62
CA LYS A 108 8.50 -5.11 -4.97
C LYS A 108 7.01 -5.45 -4.85
N THR A 109 6.20 -4.48 -4.43
CA THR A 109 4.74 -4.62 -4.36
C THR A 109 4.15 -4.90 -5.74
N SER A 110 4.65 -4.24 -6.79
CA SER A 110 4.16 -4.44 -8.16
C SER A 110 4.46 -5.86 -8.68
N LEU A 111 5.64 -6.40 -8.37
CA LEU A 111 5.99 -7.80 -8.69
C LEU A 111 5.05 -8.79 -7.99
N TYR A 112 4.81 -8.62 -6.68
CA TYR A 112 3.91 -9.50 -5.95
C TYR A 112 2.46 -9.40 -6.42
N ARG A 113 1.96 -8.20 -6.77
CA ARG A 113 0.60 -8.04 -7.31
C ARG A 113 0.36 -8.82 -8.61
N MET A 114 1.40 -9.09 -9.39
CA MET A 114 1.26 -9.86 -10.62
C MET A 114 1.10 -11.37 -10.39
N SER A 115 1.45 -11.89 -9.20
CA SER A 115 1.28 -13.31 -8.88
C SER A 115 0.06 -13.52 -7.99
N ALA A 116 -0.86 -14.40 -8.40
CA ALA A 116 -2.04 -14.75 -7.60
C ALA A 116 -1.65 -15.30 -6.21
N ASN A 117 -0.54 -16.05 -6.14
CA ASN A 117 -0.05 -16.63 -4.88
C ASN A 117 0.66 -15.61 -3.96
N CYS A 118 0.89 -14.38 -4.43
CA CYS A 118 1.60 -13.35 -3.68
C CYS A 118 0.70 -12.16 -3.28
N GLN A 119 -0.63 -12.27 -3.41
CA GLN A 119 -1.55 -11.17 -3.07
C GLN A 119 -1.44 -10.76 -1.60
N THR A 120 -1.30 -11.71 -0.68
CA THR A 120 -1.08 -11.43 0.75
C THR A 120 0.25 -10.69 1.00
N LYS A 121 1.32 -11.06 0.30
CA LYS A 121 2.62 -10.37 0.35
C LYS A 121 2.51 -8.93 -0.18
N ALA A 122 1.73 -8.74 -1.25
CA ALA A 122 1.46 -7.41 -1.81
C ALA A 122 0.62 -6.54 -0.86
N ALA A 123 -0.37 -7.14 -0.18
CA ALA A 123 -1.16 -6.50 0.86
C ALA A 123 -0.29 -6.02 2.03
N ASP A 124 0.58 -6.89 2.54
CA ASP A 124 1.49 -6.55 3.64
C ASP A 124 2.45 -5.41 3.27
N LEU A 125 3.04 -5.41 2.07
CA LEU A 125 3.87 -4.29 1.61
C LEU A 125 3.06 -3.00 1.40
N THR A 126 1.81 -3.13 0.98
CA THR A 126 0.90 -1.98 0.81
C THR A 126 0.57 -1.35 2.17
N SER A 127 0.35 -2.19 3.19
CA SER A 127 0.19 -1.77 4.59
C SER A 127 1.47 -1.15 5.13
N LEU A 128 2.65 -1.70 4.81
CA LEU A 128 3.93 -1.12 5.19
C LEU A 128 4.11 0.31 4.65
N LEU A 129 3.82 0.53 3.37
CA LEU A 129 3.88 1.86 2.76
C LEU A 129 2.92 2.84 3.44
N MET A 130 1.72 2.38 3.80
CA MET A 130 0.74 3.19 4.52
C MET A 130 1.20 3.51 5.96
N LEU A 131 1.72 2.51 6.66
CA LEU A 131 2.28 2.65 8.01
C LEU A 131 3.38 3.71 8.06
N TYR A 132 4.36 3.65 7.17
CA TYR A 132 5.43 4.65 7.13
C TYR A 132 4.92 6.05 6.79
N SER A 133 3.89 6.14 5.96
CA SER A 133 3.27 7.42 5.63
C SER A 133 2.57 8.02 6.84
N ILE A 134 1.78 7.22 7.58
CA ILE A 134 1.13 7.67 8.82
C ILE A 134 2.18 8.00 9.88
N ALA A 135 3.22 7.17 10.03
CA ALA A 135 4.29 7.41 10.99
C ALA A 135 4.98 8.74 10.73
N THR A 136 5.28 9.04 9.46
CA THR A 136 5.86 10.33 9.06
C THR A 136 4.89 11.47 9.38
N ALA A 137 3.61 11.31 9.08
CA ALA A 137 2.60 12.33 9.36
C ALA A 137 2.44 12.59 10.87
N PHE A 138 2.46 11.55 11.72
CA PHE A 138 2.32 11.70 13.16
C PHE A 138 3.57 12.28 13.80
N LYS A 139 4.76 11.75 13.45
CA LYS A 139 6.04 12.22 14.00
C LYS A 139 6.33 13.69 13.64
N THR A 140 5.94 14.14 12.45
CA THR A 140 6.11 15.55 12.04
C THR A 140 5.19 16.54 12.76
N LEU A 141 4.17 16.06 13.48
CA LEU A 141 3.33 16.91 14.33
C LEU A 141 3.93 17.15 15.71
N LEU A 142 4.88 16.33 16.12
CA LEU A 142 5.54 16.44 17.43
C LEU A 142 6.51 17.62 17.41
N ARG A 143 6.63 18.33 18.53
CA ARG A 143 7.43 19.55 18.64
C ARG A 143 8.43 19.41 19.79
N PRO A 144 9.73 19.68 19.57
CA PRO A 144 10.68 19.76 20.68
C PRO A 144 10.23 20.82 21.69
N SER A 145 10.41 20.55 22.98
CA SER A 145 10.02 21.53 24.00
C SER A 145 10.92 22.77 24.04
N ASP A 146 12.21 22.61 23.77
CA ASP A 146 13.20 23.69 23.75
C ASP A 146 13.92 23.73 22.39
N MET A 147 13.91 24.89 21.72
CA MET A 147 14.58 25.10 20.43
C MET A 147 16.12 25.13 20.52
N SER A 148 16.69 25.05 21.73
CA SER A 148 18.14 25.11 21.98
C SER A 148 18.83 23.75 21.98
N ASN A 149 18.09 22.64 22.16
CA ASN A 149 18.64 21.28 22.11
C ASN A 149 18.50 20.73 20.68
N HIS A 150 19.58 20.84 19.90
CA HIS A 150 19.58 20.45 18.49
C HIS A 150 19.72 18.94 18.24
N ASP A 151 20.01 18.13 19.26
CA ASP A 151 20.51 16.77 19.00
C ASP A 151 19.43 15.69 18.83
N LYS A 152 18.25 15.79 19.47
CA LYS A 152 17.20 14.75 19.38
C LYS A 152 15.80 15.34 19.51
N GLY A 153 14.92 15.05 18.56
CA GLY A 153 13.50 15.39 18.64
C GLY A 153 12.69 14.38 19.47
N PRO A 154 11.41 14.66 19.75
CA PRO A 154 10.54 13.80 20.56
C PRO A 154 10.34 12.40 19.97
N ALA A 155 10.38 12.27 18.64
CA ALA A 155 10.29 10.96 17.97
C ALA A 155 11.55 10.12 18.23
N GLU A 156 12.72 10.74 18.20
CA GLU A 156 14.00 10.09 18.49
C GLU A 156 14.12 9.72 19.98
N SER A 157 13.65 10.58 20.88
CA SER A 157 13.57 10.30 22.32
C SER A 157 12.65 9.10 22.61
N LEU A 158 11.48 9.04 21.98
CA LEU A 158 10.59 7.88 22.07
C LEU A 158 11.26 6.60 21.58
N ALA A 159 11.92 6.66 20.42
CA ALA A 159 12.64 5.50 19.87
C ALA A 159 13.76 5.02 20.82
N ALA A 160 14.45 5.95 21.50
CA ALA A 160 15.46 5.62 22.49
C ALA A 160 14.87 4.93 23.74
N VAL A 161 13.75 5.43 24.28
CA VAL A 161 13.08 4.78 25.44
C VAL A 161 12.58 3.39 25.07
N LEU A 162 12.07 3.22 23.84
CA LEU A 162 11.58 1.93 23.36
C LEU A 162 12.70 0.96 22.94
N ALA A 163 13.97 1.38 22.91
CA ALA A 163 15.07 0.45 22.69
C ALA A 163 15.16 -0.60 23.81
N ASP A 164 14.69 -0.25 25.02
CA ASP A 164 14.58 -1.17 26.13
C ASP A 164 13.39 -2.15 25.96
N SER A 165 13.47 -3.32 26.61
CA SER A 165 12.48 -4.40 26.54
C SER A 165 11.20 -4.11 27.37
N VAL A 166 10.67 -2.89 27.28
CA VAL A 166 9.47 -2.47 27.99
C VAL A 166 8.21 -2.99 27.26
N THR A 167 7.37 -3.71 28.00
CA THR A 167 6.09 -4.26 27.51
C THR A 167 4.86 -3.56 28.08
N ASP A 168 5.08 -2.63 29.01
CA ASP A 168 4.04 -1.85 29.68
C ASP A 168 4.08 -0.41 29.16
N VAL A 169 3.00 0.00 28.47
CA VAL A 169 2.93 1.33 27.85
C VAL A 169 3.03 2.43 28.90
N ASP A 170 2.42 2.27 30.07
CA ASP A 170 2.35 3.34 31.07
C ASP A 170 3.73 3.58 31.69
N LYS A 171 4.58 2.55 31.78
CA LYS A 171 6.01 2.71 32.17
C LYS A 171 6.81 3.50 31.14
N VAL A 172 6.50 3.35 29.85
CA VAL A 172 7.15 4.17 28.80
C VAL A 172 6.80 5.64 28.98
N LEU A 173 5.53 5.94 29.29
CA LEU A 173 5.04 7.31 29.47
C LEU A 173 5.75 8.07 30.59
N LEU A 174 6.19 7.38 31.65
CA LEU A 174 6.94 7.99 32.75
C LEU A 174 8.28 8.60 32.33
N HIS A 175 8.83 8.16 31.19
CA HIS A 175 10.11 8.61 30.66
C HIS A 175 9.97 9.65 29.54
N LEU A 176 8.75 10.11 29.24
CA LEU A 176 8.46 11.02 28.14
C LEU A 176 7.83 12.32 28.63
N GLU A 177 8.22 13.42 28.00
CA GLU A 177 7.67 14.74 28.30
C GLU A 177 6.39 14.99 27.49
N ALA A 178 5.22 14.82 28.11
CA ALA A 178 3.91 14.93 27.43
C ALA A 178 3.71 16.25 26.64
N LYS A 179 4.35 17.35 27.05
CA LYS A 179 4.30 18.65 26.35
C LYS A 179 4.85 18.58 24.92
N GLU A 180 5.83 17.72 24.64
CA GLU A 180 6.46 17.59 23.30
C GLU A 180 5.57 16.84 22.30
N PHE A 181 4.59 16.12 22.83
CA PHE A 181 3.62 15.33 22.08
C PHE A 181 2.28 16.05 21.94
N ALA A 182 2.13 17.27 22.47
CA ALA A 182 0.89 18.03 22.40
C ALA A 182 0.58 18.46 20.97
N VAL A 183 -0.63 18.14 20.51
CA VAL A 183 -1.15 18.50 19.18
C VAL A 183 -2.50 19.19 19.34
N GLU A 184 -2.82 20.12 18.44
CA GLU A 184 -4.10 20.83 18.45
C GLU A 184 -5.29 19.86 18.37
N PRO A 185 -6.36 20.04 19.17
CA PRO A 185 -7.47 19.09 19.22
C PRO A 185 -8.18 18.90 17.87
N SER A 186 -8.30 19.96 17.07
CA SER A 186 -8.89 19.92 15.73
C SER A 186 -8.06 19.06 14.77
N ALA A 187 -6.73 19.12 14.87
CA ALA A 187 -5.82 18.30 14.09
C ALA A 187 -5.97 16.82 14.47
N LEU A 188 -5.95 16.49 15.77
CA LEU A 188 -6.18 15.12 16.26
C LEU A 188 -7.52 14.55 15.79
N GLN A 189 -8.60 15.34 15.89
CA GLN A 189 -9.91 14.94 15.41
C GLN A 189 -9.91 14.66 13.89
N SER A 190 -9.21 15.49 13.10
CA SER A 190 -9.11 15.30 11.65
C SER A 190 -8.28 14.07 11.24
N LEU A 191 -7.43 13.57 12.13
CA LEU A 191 -6.57 12.40 11.91
C LEU A 191 -7.11 11.12 12.56
N GLN A 192 -8.29 11.17 13.18
CA GLN A 192 -8.89 10.04 13.91
C GLN A 192 -8.92 8.75 13.08
N GLN A 193 -9.22 8.84 11.77
CA GLN A 193 -9.27 7.66 10.90
C GLN A 193 -7.89 7.02 10.69
N LEU A 194 -6.81 7.81 10.72
CA LEU A 194 -5.45 7.28 10.68
C LEU A 194 -5.05 6.66 12.02
N ILE A 195 -5.49 7.27 13.14
CA ILE A 195 -5.31 6.71 14.49
C ILE A 195 -6.02 5.34 14.58
N GLN A 196 -7.27 5.26 14.11
CA GLN A 196 -8.04 4.03 14.03
C GLN A 196 -7.31 2.99 13.17
N TRP A 197 -6.83 3.37 11.98
CA TRP A 197 -6.15 2.45 11.08
C TRP A 197 -4.89 1.83 11.70
N VAL A 198 -4.10 2.57 12.50
CA VAL A 198 -2.91 2.04 13.19
C VAL A 198 -3.31 0.98 14.22
N ALA A 199 -4.36 1.24 15.00
CA ALA A 199 -4.90 0.30 15.96
C ALA A 199 -5.46 -0.94 15.27
N ASP A 200 -6.26 -0.77 14.23
CA ASP A 200 -6.88 -1.83 13.44
C ASP A 200 -5.82 -2.72 12.77
N LEU A 201 -4.78 -2.12 12.17
CA LEU A 201 -3.68 -2.87 11.58
C LEU A 201 -2.96 -3.70 12.65
N THR A 202 -2.67 -3.12 13.82
CA THR A 202 -2.00 -3.86 14.90
C THR A 202 -2.84 -5.03 15.38
N LEU A 203 -4.13 -4.78 15.64
CA LEU A 203 -5.08 -5.80 16.08
C LEU A 203 -5.22 -6.92 15.03
N ASN A 204 -5.35 -6.56 13.76
CA ASN A 204 -5.44 -7.50 12.65
C ASN A 204 -4.16 -8.33 12.46
N LEU A 205 -2.97 -7.74 12.66
CA LEU A 205 -1.70 -8.48 12.61
C LEU A 205 -1.60 -9.50 13.74
N LEU A 206 -1.89 -9.09 14.97
CA LEU A 206 -1.83 -9.96 16.15
C LEU A 206 -2.87 -11.10 16.04
N ALA A 207 -4.10 -10.80 15.63
CA ALA A 207 -5.16 -11.80 15.47
C ALA A 207 -4.83 -12.88 14.41
N ARG A 208 -4.05 -12.53 13.37
CA ARG A 208 -3.62 -13.48 12.33
C ARG A 208 -2.36 -14.28 12.68
N LEU A 209 -1.64 -13.94 13.76
CA LEU A 209 -0.40 -14.65 14.14
C LEU A 209 -0.58 -16.17 14.32
N PRO A 210 -1.65 -16.67 14.97
CA PRO A 210 -1.82 -18.12 15.16
C PRO A 210 -1.97 -18.89 13.85
N GLU A 211 -2.73 -18.33 12.89
CA GLU A 211 -2.95 -18.92 11.57
C GLU A 211 -1.66 -18.96 10.73
N GLN A 212 -0.80 -17.95 10.90
CA GLN A 212 0.46 -17.86 10.18
C GLN A 212 1.47 -18.95 10.60
N ARG A 213 1.42 -19.43 11.85
CA ARG A 213 2.32 -20.50 12.30
C ARG A 213 2.03 -21.82 11.59
N ALA A 214 0.76 -22.17 11.46
CA ALA A 214 0.31 -23.38 10.76
C ALA A 214 0.72 -23.40 9.27
N THR A 215 0.83 -22.23 8.65
CA THR A 215 1.16 -22.06 7.22
C THR A 215 2.62 -21.69 6.96
N SER A 216 3.39 -21.40 8.00
CA SER A 216 4.76 -20.86 7.93
C SER A 216 5.77 -21.75 7.19
N SER A 217 5.59 -23.07 7.21
CA SER A 217 6.50 -24.00 6.52
C SER A 217 6.42 -23.94 4.98
N LYS A 218 5.40 -23.28 4.43
CA LYS A 218 5.15 -23.18 2.97
C LYS A 218 5.28 -21.76 2.41
N SER A 219 5.34 -20.74 3.26
CA SER A 219 5.32 -19.33 2.82
C SER A 219 6.74 -18.73 2.82
N SER A 220 7.47 -18.87 1.71
CA SER A 220 8.65 -18.03 1.46
C SER A 220 8.20 -16.60 1.11
N GLY A 221 8.87 -15.56 1.66
CA GLY A 221 8.65 -14.16 1.24
C GLY A 221 8.37 -13.17 2.38
N TYR A 222 7.97 -11.96 2.00
CA TYR A 222 7.74 -10.86 2.94
C TYR A 222 6.45 -11.05 3.74
N GLN A 223 6.54 -10.85 5.06
CA GLN A 223 5.42 -10.85 5.99
C GLN A 223 5.58 -9.67 6.96
N LEU A 224 4.53 -8.88 7.14
CA LEU A 224 4.59 -7.69 7.99
C LEU A 224 4.82 -8.03 9.47
N THR A 225 4.32 -9.20 9.92
CA THR A 225 4.49 -9.74 11.27
C THR A 225 5.94 -10.16 11.60
N ARG A 226 6.83 -10.21 10.61
CA ARG A 226 8.25 -10.53 10.78
C ARG A 226 9.17 -9.32 10.54
N ASP A 227 8.61 -8.18 10.16
CA ASP A 227 9.37 -6.97 9.89
C ASP A 227 9.58 -6.17 11.17
N TYR A 228 10.75 -6.36 11.79
CA TYR A 228 11.12 -5.67 13.03
C TYR A 228 10.92 -4.15 12.96
N GLN A 229 11.30 -3.52 11.84
CA GLN A 229 11.20 -2.06 11.70
C GLN A 229 9.74 -1.62 11.64
N ALA A 230 8.89 -2.38 10.94
CA ALA A 230 7.46 -2.11 10.88
C ALA A 230 6.80 -2.28 12.25
N LEU A 231 7.09 -3.37 12.96
CA LEU A 231 6.56 -3.62 14.30
C LEU A 231 7.02 -2.56 15.31
N SER A 232 8.29 -2.15 15.27
CA SER A 232 8.79 -1.06 16.11
C SER A 232 8.07 0.25 15.80
N THR A 233 7.84 0.54 14.51
CA THR A 233 7.10 1.74 14.09
C THR A 233 5.66 1.71 14.62
N LEU A 234 4.96 0.57 14.55
CA LEU A 234 3.63 0.42 15.15
C LEU A 234 3.67 0.66 16.66
N ARG A 235 4.65 0.07 17.35
CA ARG A 235 4.84 0.22 18.80
C ARG A 235 5.02 1.69 19.20
N GLU A 236 5.86 2.43 18.48
CA GLU A 236 6.03 3.88 18.67
C GLU A 236 4.71 4.64 18.46
N LEU A 237 3.95 4.33 17.40
CA LEU A 237 2.69 5.01 17.13
C LEU A 237 1.63 4.72 18.19
N LEU A 238 1.58 3.52 18.76
CA LEU A 238 0.67 3.22 19.88
C LEU A 238 0.97 4.08 21.11
N VAL A 239 2.25 4.34 21.41
CA VAL A 239 2.64 5.25 22.50
C VAL A 239 2.19 6.69 22.20
N ILE A 240 2.44 7.17 20.99
CA ILE A 240 2.00 8.51 20.55
C ILE A 240 0.47 8.64 20.69
N ILE A 241 -0.28 7.66 20.20
CA ILE A 241 -1.75 7.61 20.29
C ILE A 241 -2.19 7.58 21.76
N ARG A 242 -1.52 6.82 22.63
CA ARG A 242 -1.82 6.77 24.06
C ARG A 242 -1.63 8.14 24.72
N ILE A 243 -0.53 8.84 24.45
CA ILE A 243 -0.29 10.20 24.97
C ILE A 243 -1.38 11.16 24.49
N TRP A 244 -1.72 11.12 23.20
CA TRP A 244 -2.80 11.95 22.66
C TRP A 244 -4.15 11.65 23.31
N GLY A 245 -4.45 10.39 23.61
CA GLY A 245 -5.65 9.99 24.33
C GLY A 245 -5.73 10.49 25.77
N LEU A 246 -4.60 10.57 26.47
CA LEU A 246 -4.53 11.17 27.81
C LEU A 246 -4.81 12.68 27.77
N LEU A 247 -4.35 13.37 26.71
CA LEU A 247 -4.61 14.79 26.52
C LEU A 247 -6.04 15.06 25.99
N ARG A 248 -6.56 14.16 25.14
CA ARG A 248 -7.83 14.26 24.42
C ARG A 248 -8.43 12.88 24.15
N GLN A 249 -9.31 12.42 25.04
CA GLN A 249 -9.93 11.09 24.93
C GLN A 249 -10.71 10.87 23.61
N SER A 250 -11.27 11.92 23.01
CA SER A 250 -12.06 11.79 21.77
C SER A 250 -11.25 11.38 20.54
N CYS A 251 -9.92 11.44 20.58
CA CYS A 251 -9.07 11.00 19.48
C CYS A 251 -8.67 9.52 19.58
N LEU A 252 -9.00 8.83 20.67
CA LEU A 252 -8.68 7.43 20.85
C LEU A 252 -9.38 6.56 19.79
N PRO A 253 -8.72 5.48 19.35
CA PRO A 253 -9.36 4.48 18.51
C PRO A 253 -10.53 3.84 19.26
N VAL A 254 -11.59 3.54 18.52
CA VAL A 254 -12.81 2.93 19.03
C VAL A 254 -12.75 1.44 18.73
N PHE A 255 -12.98 0.63 19.76
CA PHE A 255 -13.03 -0.82 19.64
C PHE A 255 -14.43 -1.31 20.00
N VAL A 256 -14.89 -2.32 19.27
CA VAL A 256 -16.12 -3.03 19.61
C VAL A 256 -15.72 -4.22 20.47
N GLY A 257 -15.76 -4.03 21.79
CA GLY A 257 -15.42 -5.06 22.77
C GLY A 257 -16.63 -5.88 23.21
N SER A 258 -16.39 -7.13 23.58
CA SER A 258 -17.37 -8.01 24.25
C SER A 258 -17.23 -7.96 25.78
N VAL A 259 -16.18 -7.31 26.28
CA VAL A 259 -15.80 -7.27 27.70
C VAL A 259 -15.89 -5.84 28.22
N GLU A 260 -16.54 -5.63 29.36
CA GLU A 260 -16.65 -4.31 30.00
C GLU A 260 -15.28 -3.83 30.53
N ASN A 261 -14.99 -2.53 30.38
CA ASN A 261 -13.77 -1.87 30.85
C ASN A 261 -12.44 -2.43 30.31
N PHE A 262 -12.47 -3.03 29.12
CA PHE A 262 -11.29 -3.58 28.48
C PHE A 262 -10.51 -2.52 27.67
N ASP A 263 -9.34 -2.11 28.17
CA ASP A 263 -8.46 -1.18 27.46
C ASP A 263 -7.59 -1.93 26.43
N VAL A 264 -7.99 -1.86 25.17
CA VAL A 264 -7.35 -2.59 24.07
C VAL A 264 -5.97 -2.02 23.74
N LEU A 265 -5.73 -0.71 23.92
CA LEU A 265 -4.46 -0.09 23.50
C LEU A 265 -3.23 -0.61 24.28
N PRO A 266 -3.23 -0.62 25.63
CA PRO A 266 -2.16 -1.24 26.41
C PRO A 266 -1.97 -2.72 26.08
N LEU A 267 -3.05 -3.46 25.81
CA LEU A 267 -2.97 -4.86 25.39
C LEU A 267 -2.22 -5.00 24.05
N LEU A 268 -2.61 -4.23 23.04
CA LEU A 268 -1.95 -4.23 21.73
C LEU A 268 -0.47 -3.89 21.87
N PHE A 269 -0.14 -2.87 22.66
CA PHE A 269 1.25 -2.51 22.93
C PHE A 269 2.04 -3.66 23.56
N ARG A 270 1.46 -4.33 24.57
CA ARG A 270 2.10 -5.44 25.28
C ARG A 270 2.35 -6.64 24.36
N LEU A 271 1.33 -7.08 23.62
CA LEU A 271 1.44 -8.21 22.69
C LEU A 271 2.43 -7.92 21.56
N LEU A 272 2.38 -6.71 20.99
CA LEU A 272 3.32 -6.28 19.95
C LEU A 272 4.75 -6.21 20.48
N SER A 273 4.95 -5.68 21.69
CA SER A 273 6.28 -5.61 22.32
C SER A 273 6.86 -6.99 22.59
N ARG A 274 6.01 -7.94 23.02
CA ARG A 274 6.41 -9.35 23.17
C ARG A 274 6.80 -9.97 21.84
N LEU A 275 6.00 -9.78 20.79
CA LEU A 275 6.30 -10.29 19.45
C LEU A 275 7.69 -9.82 18.95
N ILE A 276 8.02 -8.56 19.19
CA ILE A 276 9.33 -7.99 18.83
C ILE A 276 10.48 -8.67 19.60
N GLN A 277 10.25 -9.03 20.86
CA GLN A 277 11.27 -9.59 21.75
C GLN A 277 11.57 -11.07 21.47
N THR A 278 10.54 -11.88 21.21
CA THR A 278 10.71 -13.33 21.13
C THR A 278 11.22 -13.82 19.77
N SER A 279 11.15 -13.02 18.71
CA SER A 279 11.54 -13.29 17.30
C SER A 279 10.85 -14.51 16.66
N GLU A 280 10.62 -15.59 17.40
CA GLU A 280 9.66 -16.66 17.15
C GLU A 280 8.51 -16.53 18.17
N SER A 281 7.27 -16.51 17.69
CA SER A 281 6.08 -16.38 18.55
C SER A 281 5.99 -17.57 19.52
N ASP A 282 6.22 -17.33 20.80
CA ASP A 282 6.12 -18.38 21.83
C ASP A 282 4.66 -18.81 22.02
N GLU A 283 4.43 -20.06 22.46
CA GLU A 283 3.08 -20.63 22.61
C GLU A 283 2.15 -19.71 23.42
N THR A 284 2.68 -19.11 24.48
CA THR A 284 1.88 -18.25 25.36
C THR A 284 1.42 -16.97 24.66
N LEU A 285 2.25 -16.36 23.82
CA LEU A 285 1.85 -15.20 23.00
C LEU A 285 0.78 -15.60 21.98
N LEU A 286 0.91 -16.78 21.38
CA LEU A 286 -0.05 -17.27 20.41
C LEU A 286 -1.41 -17.57 21.05
N ASP A 287 -1.44 -18.20 22.22
CA ASP A 287 -2.66 -18.45 22.98
C ASP A 287 -3.39 -17.15 23.32
N GLU A 288 -2.65 -16.13 23.74
CA GLU A 288 -3.22 -14.79 23.99
C GLU A 288 -3.77 -14.17 22.70
N CYS A 289 -3.05 -14.27 21.58
CA CYS A 289 -3.52 -13.77 20.28
C CYS A 289 -4.75 -14.53 19.75
N CYS A 290 -4.81 -15.85 19.94
CA CYS A 290 -5.97 -16.69 19.62
C CYS A 290 -7.24 -16.23 20.33
N SER A 291 -7.10 -15.67 21.53
CA SER A 291 -8.22 -15.21 22.34
C SER A 291 -8.77 -13.83 21.94
N LEU A 292 -8.03 -13.05 21.14
CA LEU A 292 -8.40 -11.68 20.77
C LEU A 292 -9.78 -11.57 20.09
N PRO A 293 -10.15 -12.41 19.10
CA PRO A 293 -11.46 -12.31 18.45
C PRO A 293 -12.65 -12.51 19.39
N ASN A 294 -12.44 -13.17 20.54
CA ASN A 294 -13.48 -13.35 21.56
C ASN A 294 -13.65 -12.11 22.46
N GLN A 295 -12.62 -11.26 22.55
CA GLN A 295 -12.59 -10.10 23.43
C GLN A 295 -12.94 -8.80 22.70
N VAL A 296 -12.53 -8.69 21.43
CA VAL A 296 -12.69 -7.52 20.58
C VAL A 296 -12.95 -7.92 19.14
N ALA A 297 -13.87 -7.23 18.47
CA ALA A 297 -14.14 -7.45 17.06
C ALA A 297 -12.88 -7.13 16.23
N ILE A 298 -12.46 -8.07 15.39
CA ILE A 298 -11.30 -7.89 14.52
C ILE A 298 -11.74 -7.15 13.26
N PRO A 299 -11.19 -5.96 12.98
CA PRO A 299 -11.53 -5.21 11.78
C PRO A 299 -11.02 -5.94 10.53
N GLN A 300 -11.90 -6.04 9.53
CA GLN A 300 -11.53 -6.52 8.20
C GLN A 300 -10.82 -5.39 7.46
N MET A 301 -9.60 -5.66 7.02
CA MET A 301 -8.78 -4.69 6.34
C MET A 301 -8.78 -5.01 4.84
N ASN A 302 -9.43 -4.18 4.05
CA ASN A 302 -9.50 -4.34 2.59
C ASN A 302 -8.17 -3.94 1.95
N PHE A 303 -7.26 -4.92 1.80
CA PHE A 303 -5.93 -4.67 1.27
C PHE A 303 -5.82 -4.79 -0.25
N CYS A 304 -6.73 -5.52 -0.88
CA CYS A 304 -6.73 -5.75 -2.32
C CYS A 304 -8.10 -5.41 -2.91
N ASN A 305 -8.14 -4.46 -3.83
CA ASN A 305 -9.34 -4.15 -4.60
C ASN A 305 -9.35 -5.01 -5.87
N GLY A 306 -10.53 -5.39 -6.35
CA GLY A 306 -10.68 -5.83 -7.74
C GLY A 306 -10.20 -4.73 -8.70
N THR A 307 -9.46 -5.10 -9.73
CA THR A 307 -8.89 -4.16 -10.69
C THR A 307 -8.95 -4.70 -12.11
N THR A 308 -9.33 -3.86 -13.07
CA THR A 308 -9.14 -4.12 -14.50
C THR A 308 -7.90 -3.40 -14.99
N GLN A 309 -6.81 -4.14 -15.18
CA GLN A 309 -5.53 -3.56 -15.59
C GLN A 309 -4.59 -4.60 -16.21
N VAL A 310 -3.67 -4.13 -17.05
CA VAL A 310 -2.67 -4.98 -17.71
C VAL A 310 -1.72 -5.63 -16.71
N LEU A 311 -1.28 -4.94 -15.65
CA LEU A 311 -0.38 -5.50 -14.65
C LEU A 311 -1.13 -6.17 -13.50
N SER A 312 -1.78 -7.29 -13.80
CA SER A 312 -2.44 -8.18 -12.85
C SER A 312 -2.12 -9.64 -13.21
N PRO A 313 -2.49 -10.62 -12.38
CA PRO A 313 -2.38 -12.03 -12.74
C PRO A 313 -3.14 -12.37 -14.03
N ALA A 314 -4.20 -11.63 -14.37
CA ALA A 314 -4.97 -11.80 -15.61
C ALA A 314 -4.10 -11.64 -16.88
N LEU A 315 -2.98 -10.91 -16.82
CA LEU A 315 -2.04 -10.76 -17.92
C LEU A 315 -1.56 -12.10 -18.49
N PHE A 316 -1.27 -13.05 -17.61
CA PHE A 316 -0.67 -14.33 -17.99
C PHE A 316 -1.66 -15.27 -18.66
N HIS A 317 -2.93 -14.91 -18.68
CA HIS A 317 -4.00 -15.61 -19.38
C HIS A 317 -4.35 -14.94 -20.73
N GLN A 318 -3.72 -13.81 -21.07
CA GLN A 318 -3.99 -13.12 -22.34
C GLN A 318 -3.19 -13.70 -23.50
N VAL A 319 -3.78 -13.66 -24.69
CA VAL A 319 -3.08 -13.85 -25.96
C VAL A 319 -2.50 -12.51 -26.41
N LEU A 320 -1.23 -12.51 -26.84
CA LEU A 320 -0.57 -11.32 -27.38
C LEU A 320 -0.70 -11.26 -28.90
N PRO A 321 -0.84 -10.05 -29.50
CA PRO A 321 -0.95 -8.75 -28.84
C PRO A 321 -2.29 -8.56 -28.11
N ILE A 322 -2.29 -7.85 -26.98
CA ILE A 322 -3.53 -7.49 -26.29
C ILE A 322 -4.24 -6.42 -27.12
N GLN A 323 -5.47 -6.70 -27.54
CA GLN A 323 -6.30 -5.76 -28.28
C GLN A 323 -7.21 -5.00 -27.31
N LEU A 324 -7.15 -3.68 -27.36
CA LEU A 324 -7.84 -2.75 -26.48
C LEU A 324 -8.61 -1.74 -27.33
N TYR A 325 -9.72 -1.23 -26.80
CA TYR A 325 -10.55 -0.25 -27.49
C TYR A 325 -10.65 1.02 -26.64
N TYR A 326 -10.52 2.17 -27.31
CA TYR A 326 -10.64 3.45 -26.62
C TYR A 326 -12.00 3.59 -25.93
N GLY A 327 -12.00 3.93 -24.65
CA GLY A 327 -13.22 4.12 -23.85
C GLY A 327 -13.92 2.83 -23.41
N VAL A 328 -13.36 1.65 -23.73
CA VAL A 328 -13.91 0.36 -23.32
C VAL A 328 -12.99 -0.27 -22.28
N GLU A 329 -13.56 -0.64 -21.14
CA GLU A 329 -12.85 -1.38 -20.11
C GLU A 329 -12.76 -2.87 -20.52
N PRO A 330 -11.56 -3.47 -20.58
CA PRO A 330 -11.40 -4.83 -21.10
C PRO A 330 -11.68 -5.88 -20.01
N ASP A 331 -12.84 -6.52 -20.08
CA ASP A 331 -13.27 -7.56 -19.12
C ASP A 331 -12.23 -8.69 -18.96
N THR A 332 -11.48 -9.01 -20.02
CA THR A 332 -10.44 -10.05 -19.98
C THR A 332 -9.27 -9.72 -19.05
N LEU A 333 -9.08 -8.45 -18.69
CA LEU A 333 -8.03 -7.99 -17.76
C LEU A 333 -8.54 -7.75 -16.33
N GLU A 334 -9.81 -8.07 -16.07
CA GLU A 334 -10.35 -8.02 -14.72
C GLU A 334 -9.67 -9.08 -13.85
N TYR A 335 -9.20 -8.63 -12.69
CA TYR A 335 -8.69 -9.52 -11.65
C TYR A 335 -9.31 -9.14 -10.32
N ILE A 336 -9.99 -10.10 -9.71
CA ILE A 336 -10.54 -10.01 -8.37
C ILE A 336 -9.76 -11.04 -7.52
N PRO A 337 -8.92 -10.57 -6.58
CA PRO A 337 -8.30 -11.46 -5.59
C PRO A 337 -9.39 -12.21 -4.81
N ASP A 338 -9.10 -13.43 -4.37
CA ASP A 338 -10.07 -14.25 -3.63
C ASP A 338 -10.70 -13.44 -2.49
N PRO A 339 -12.04 -13.40 -2.39
CA PRO A 339 -12.73 -12.52 -1.46
C PRO A 339 -12.49 -13.00 -0.03
N VAL A 340 -11.83 -12.17 0.77
CA VAL A 340 -11.98 -12.24 2.23
C VAL A 340 -13.31 -11.54 2.52
N ASP A 341 -14.41 -12.31 2.56
CA ASP A 341 -15.78 -11.89 2.85
C ASP A 341 -16.23 -10.57 2.17
N ALA A 342 -16.59 -10.70 0.89
CA ALA A 342 -17.21 -9.63 0.11
C ALA A 342 -18.64 -9.31 0.63
N GLN A 343 -18.75 -8.43 1.63
CA GLN A 343 -20.06 -7.94 2.09
C GLN A 343 -20.24 -6.41 2.06
N SER A 344 -19.25 -5.64 1.59
CA SER A 344 -19.47 -4.20 1.41
C SER A 344 -19.30 -3.77 -0.04
N GLU A 345 -20.42 -3.56 -0.73
CA GLU A 345 -20.49 -2.84 -2.01
C GLU A 345 -20.05 -1.36 -1.88
N SER A 346 -19.74 -0.90 -0.66
CA SER A 346 -19.30 0.45 -0.39
C SER A 346 -17.82 0.63 -0.73
N MET A 347 -17.53 1.64 -1.52
CA MET A 347 -16.18 2.07 -1.81
C MET A 347 -15.54 2.73 -0.59
N ILE A 348 -14.26 2.47 -0.37
CA ILE A 348 -13.47 3.06 0.72
C ILE A 348 -12.34 3.91 0.14
N ASP A 349 -12.10 5.08 0.74
CA ASP A 349 -10.92 5.89 0.48
C ASP A 349 -9.68 5.19 1.07
N SER A 350 -8.75 4.78 0.21
CA SER A 350 -7.57 3.99 0.58
C SER A 350 -6.51 4.75 1.39
N PHE A 351 -6.66 6.07 1.58
CA PHE A 351 -5.71 6.93 2.30
C PHE A 351 -6.33 7.58 3.53
N ARG A 352 -7.62 7.84 3.50
CA ARG A 352 -8.35 8.40 4.66
C ARG A 352 -9.10 7.34 5.44
N HIS A 353 -9.24 6.13 4.89
CA HIS A 353 -9.98 5.03 5.51
C HIS A 353 -11.43 5.41 5.83
N VAL A 354 -12.05 6.23 4.98
CA VAL A 354 -13.46 6.63 5.08
C VAL A 354 -14.28 5.97 4.00
N TYR A 355 -15.51 5.57 4.35
CA TYR A 355 -16.48 5.08 3.39
C TYR A 355 -16.93 6.20 2.46
N LEU A 356 -16.82 5.96 1.15
CA LEU A 356 -17.30 6.83 0.07
C LEU A 356 -18.72 6.46 -0.38
N GLY A 357 -19.27 5.34 0.13
CA GLY A 357 -20.56 4.79 -0.27
C GLY A 357 -20.48 3.95 -1.55
N LYS A 358 -21.62 3.44 -2.03
CA LYS A 358 -21.67 2.52 -3.18
C LYS A 358 -21.40 3.21 -4.53
N GLN A 359 -21.89 4.44 -4.69
CA GLN A 359 -21.77 5.23 -5.93
C GLN A 359 -21.40 6.68 -5.60
N PRO A 360 -20.14 6.95 -5.21
CA PRO A 360 -19.66 8.32 -5.03
C PRO A 360 -19.73 9.10 -6.35
N HIS A 361 -19.96 10.41 -6.30
CA HIS A 361 -20.08 11.22 -7.53
C HIS A 361 -18.81 11.21 -8.38
N SER A 362 -17.64 11.32 -7.74
CA SER A 362 -16.35 11.33 -8.40
C SER A 362 -15.25 10.77 -7.50
N VAL A 363 -14.38 9.93 -8.05
CA VAL A 363 -13.25 9.33 -7.34
C VAL A 363 -11.99 9.32 -8.19
N LYS A 364 -10.84 9.48 -7.53
CA LYS A 364 -9.55 9.15 -8.10
C LYS A 364 -9.34 7.65 -7.95
N GLN A 365 -8.94 6.97 -9.02
CA GLN A 365 -8.51 5.58 -9.01
C GLN A 365 -7.08 5.48 -9.52
N CYS A 366 -6.25 4.75 -8.80
CA CYS A 366 -4.88 4.52 -9.22
C CYS A 366 -4.82 3.55 -10.41
N THR A 367 -4.06 3.91 -11.44
CA THR A 367 -3.89 3.08 -12.65
C THR A 367 -2.98 1.85 -12.49
N ARG A 368 -2.40 1.63 -11.30
CA ARG A 368 -1.50 0.49 -11.02
C ARG A 368 -1.96 -0.47 -9.93
N CYS A 369 -2.68 0.03 -8.93
CA CYS A 369 -3.14 -0.81 -7.81
C CYS A 369 -4.66 -0.70 -7.58
N GLY A 370 -5.36 0.12 -8.36
CA GLY A 370 -6.80 0.33 -8.20
C GLY A 370 -7.22 0.91 -6.85
N SER A 371 -6.30 1.40 -6.02
CA SER A 371 -6.64 2.17 -4.82
C SER A 371 -7.48 3.37 -5.22
N LYS A 372 -8.53 3.63 -4.43
CA LYS A 372 -9.51 4.68 -4.70
C LYS A 372 -9.39 5.75 -3.65
N ALA A 373 -9.55 7.01 -4.03
CA ALA A 373 -9.50 8.15 -3.14
C ALA A 373 -10.55 9.18 -3.55
N GLN A 374 -11.08 9.92 -2.58
CA GLN A 374 -12.02 10.98 -2.86
C GLN A 374 -11.36 12.09 -3.70
N VAL A 375 -12.08 12.62 -4.69
CA VAL A 375 -11.66 13.87 -5.33
C VAL A 375 -11.81 15.01 -4.33
N ILE A 376 -10.71 15.68 -4.02
CA ILE A 376 -10.65 16.70 -2.97
C ILE A 376 -11.49 17.92 -3.38
N SER A 377 -12.53 18.23 -2.58
CA SER A 377 -13.16 19.56 -2.52
C SER A 377 -12.65 20.34 -1.31
N SER A 378 -12.36 21.63 -1.51
CA SER A 378 -11.44 22.47 -0.75
C SER A 378 -12.04 23.29 0.40
N SER A 379 -13.17 22.91 0.99
CA SER A 379 -13.76 23.75 2.05
C SER A 379 -13.65 23.11 3.43
N ARG A 380 -12.77 23.68 4.28
CA ARG A 380 -12.57 23.40 5.73
C ARG A 380 -11.73 22.16 6.05
N ARG A 381 -10.41 22.32 5.96
CA ARG A 381 -9.44 21.29 6.37
C ARG A 381 -8.35 21.91 7.27
N THR A 382 -7.94 21.17 8.28
CA THR A 382 -6.79 21.53 9.14
C THR A 382 -5.49 21.50 8.33
N ALA A 383 -4.44 22.18 8.80
CA ALA A 383 -3.12 22.11 8.14
C ALA A 383 -2.59 20.67 8.07
N ALA A 384 -2.84 19.86 9.10
CA ALA A 384 -2.42 18.46 9.17
C ALA A 384 -3.05 17.62 8.04
N ILE A 385 -4.37 17.72 7.83
CA ILE A 385 -5.02 16.94 6.77
C ILE A 385 -4.68 17.46 5.37
N LEU A 386 -4.44 18.78 5.20
CA LEU A 386 -3.94 19.33 3.94
C LEU A 386 -2.56 18.76 3.60
N ALA A 387 -1.64 18.72 4.57
CA ALA A 387 -0.32 18.12 4.40
C ALA A 387 -0.41 16.61 4.11
N TRP A 388 -1.31 15.89 4.77
CA TRP A 388 -1.60 14.49 4.49
C TRP A 388 -2.05 14.27 3.04
N ASP A 389 -3.05 15.04 2.60
CA ASP A 389 -3.63 14.91 1.26
C ASP A 389 -2.64 15.30 0.15
N GLN A 390 -1.78 16.29 0.39
CA GLN A 390 -0.78 16.73 -0.58
C GLN A 390 0.22 15.63 -0.96
N ARG A 391 0.52 14.69 -0.05
CA ARG A 391 1.38 13.52 -0.33
C ARG A 391 0.86 12.69 -1.50
N TRP A 392 -0.46 12.68 -1.69
CA TRP A 392 -1.15 11.86 -2.69
C TRP A 392 -1.71 12.70 -3.85
N ALA A 393 -1.36 13.98 -3.94
CA ALA A 393 -1.92 14.86 -4.95
C ALA A 393 -1.58 14.42 -6.37
N ARG A 394 -0.29 14.09 -6.60
CA ARG A 394 0.27 13.73 -7.92
C ARG A 394 0.17 12.24 -8.22
N SER A 395 0.40 11.38 -7.24
CA SER A 395 0.47 9.93 -7.42
C SER A 395 -0.09 9.16 -6.21
N CYS A 396 -0.44 7.91 -6.45
CA CYS A 396 -0.78 6.94 -5.43
C CYS A 396 0.46 6.47 -4.67
N ARG A 397 0.27 5.86 -3.48
CA ARG A 397 1.35 5.22 -2.69
C ARG A 397 2.19 4.19 -3.45
N CYS A 398 1.66 3.61 -4.53
CA CYS A 398 2.41 2.67 -5.40
C CYS A 398 3.12 3.36 -6.59
N SER A 399 3.20 4.69 -6.54
CA SER A 399 3.68 5.58 -7.60
C SER A 399 2.83 5.59 -8.88
N GLY A 400 1.66 4.95 -8.87
CA GLY A 400 0.73 4.98 -10.00
C GLY A 400 0.01 6.32 -10.13
N ARG A 401 -0.32 6.71 -11.36
CA ARG A 401 -1.06 7.95 -11.64
C ARG A 401 -2.54 7.83 -11.28
N TRP A 402 -3.17 8.97 -11.10
CA TRP A 402 -4.61 9.06 -10.87
C TRP A 402 -5.39 9.13 -12.18
N ARG A 403 -6.43 8.30 -12.29
CA ARG A 403 -7.53 8.46 -13.24
C ARG A 403 -8.76 8.93 -12.49
N ILE A 404 -9.49 9.92 -13.00
CA ILE A 404 -10.74 10.38 -12.39
C ILE A 404 -11.91 9.64 -13.03
N HIS A 405 -12.72 9.01 -12.19
CA HIS A 405 -13.98 8.37 -12.56
C HIS A 405 -15.14 9.20 -12.05
N ASN A 406 -16.01 9.63 -12.95
CA ASN A 406 -17.26 10.31 -12.60
C ASN A 406 -18.42 9.35 -12.77
N PHE A 407 -19.20 9.16 -11.70
CA PHE A 407 -20.41 8.35 -11.71
C PHE A 407 -21.60 9.28 -11.92
N ASN A 408 -22.16 9.26 -13.14
CA ASN A 408 -23.35 10.03 -13.47
C ASN A 408 -24.61 9.27 -13.02
N LYS A 409 -25.56 9.96 -12.37
CA LYS A 409 -26.81 9.37 -11.86
C LYS A 409 -27.76 8.85 -12.96
N ASN A 410 -27.57 9.24 -14.22
CA ASN A 410 -28.57 9.03 -15.28
C ASN A 410 -28.20 8.00 -16.35
N ASN A 411 -27.02 7.38 -16.29
CA ASN A 411 -26.67 6.22 -17.11
C ASN A 411 -25.57 5.48 -16.36
N ASN A 412 -25.63 4.16 -16.27
CA ASN A 412 -24.60 3.28 -15.71
C ASN A 412 -23.26 3.30 -16.49
N THR A 413 -22.95 4.41 -17.16
CA THR A 413 -21.72 4.64 -17.92
C THR A 413 -20.75 5.47 -17.08
N ILE A 414 -19.64 4.84 -16.70
CA ILE A 414 -18.49 5.50 -16.08
C ILE A 414 -17.83 6.40 -17.13
N VAL A 415 -17.92 7.71 -16.96
CA VAL A 415 -17.18 8.66 -17.82
C VAL A 415 -15.83 8.91 -17.17
N SER A 416 -14.78 8.28 -17.70
CA SER A 416 -13.41 8.54 -17.27
C SER A 416 -12.88 9.80 -17.97
N THR A 417 -12.52 10.80 -17.20
CA THR A 417 -11.85 12.00 -17.71
C THR A 417 -10.36 11.89 -17.42
N ASN A 418 -9.53 11.80 -18.46
CA ASN A 418 -8.08 11.99 -18.33
C ASN A 418 -7.80 13.47 -18.07
N SER A 419 -8.00 13.93 -16.83
CA SER A 419 -7.43 15.20 -16.41
C SER A 419 -5.93 14.98 -16.21
N ASN A 420 -5.16 15.28 -17.25
CA ASN A 420 -3.73 15.53 -17.14
C ASN A 420 -3.53 16.71 -16.19
N LEU A 421 -3.41 16.43 -14.89
CA LEU A 421 -2.81 17.37 -13.95
C LEU A 421 -1.31 17.35 -14.21
N TYR A 422 -0.88 18.08 -15.23
CA TYR A 422 0.48 18.62 -15.29
C TYR A 422 0.60 19.64 -14.17
N LEU A 423 1.18 19.21 -13.05
CA LEU A 423 1.95 20.03 -12.13
C LEU A 423 3.04 19.18 -11.52
#